data_AF-J5H5D4-F1
#
_entry.id   AF-J5H5D4-F1
#
_cell.length_a   1.000
_cell.length_b   1.000
_cell.length_c   1.000
_cell.angle_alpha   90.00
_cell.angle_beta   90.00
_cell.angle_gamma   90.00
#
_symmetry.space_group_name_H-M   'P 1'
#
loop_
_entity.id
_entity.type
_entity.pdbx_description
1 polymer ?
#
loop_
_entity_poly.entity_id
_entity_poly.type
_entity_poly.pdbx_seq_one_letter_code
_entity_poly.pdbx_strand_id
1 'polypeptide(L)'
;MEVAGNDALEKDIEVERKGLGTPATRAGIIENLIFKGFIERDKKNLIVTEKGKSLVEIVADNLKSAETTAKWEMELSDIASGKASKDKFLNYIEDEIKNTIKLYSK
;
A
#
# COMPACT_ATOMS: atom_id res chain seq x y z
N MET A 1 10.00 5.19 -1.37
CA MET A 1 8.93 4.43 -2.04
C MET A 1 9.48 3.22 -2.79
N GLU A 2 10.59 3.37 -3.52
CA GLU A 2 11.11 2.35 -4.46
C GLU A 2 11.60 1.03 -3.82
N VAL A 3 11.88 1.05 -2.52
CA VAL A 3 12.36 -0.12 -1.76
C VAL A 3 11.37 -0.65 -0.73
N ALA A 4 10.23 0.01 -0.56
CA ALA A 4 9.30 -0.31 0.52
C ALA A 4 8.57 -1.63 0.24
N GLY A 5 8.63 -2.57 1.20
CA GLY A 5 8.01 -3.90 1.07
C GLY A 5 8.81 -4.90 0.23
N ASN A 6 10.00 -4.53 -0.26
CA ASN A 6 10.84 -5.43 -1.05
C ASN A 6 11.40 -6.61 -0.24
N ASP A 7 11.51 -6.44 1.08
CA ASP A 7 11.91 -7.46 2.04
C ASP A 7 10.88 -8.58 2.20
N ALA A 8 9.61 -8.32 1.86
CA ALA A 8 8.55 -9.31 1.85
C ALA A 8 8.42 -10.07 0.51
N LEU A 9 9.20 -9.70 -0.51
CA LEU A 9 9.24 -10.42 -1.78
C LEU A 9 10.12 -11.66 -1.63
N GLU A 10 9.68 -12.80 -2.17
CA GLU A 10 10.54 -13.98 -2.22
C GLU A 10 11.77 -13.68 -3.09
N LYS A 11 12.94 -14.17 -2.63
CA LYS A 11 14.17 -14.12 -3.44
C LYS A 11 13.89 -14.91 -4.72
N ASP A 12 14.10 -14.27 -5.86
CA ASP A 12 13.92 -14.80 -7.24
C ASP A 12 12.57 -14.51 -7.92
N ILE A 13 11.66 -13.76 -7.28
CA ILE A 13 10.50 -13.19 -8.00
C ILE A 13 10.92 -11.89 -8.70
N GLU A 14 11.00 -11.92 -10.03
CA GLU A 14 11.05 -10.73 -10.87
C GLU A 14 9.64 -10.12 -10.98
N VAL A 15 9.27 -9.32 -9.99
CA VAL A 15 8.15 -8.39 -10.12
C VAL A 15 8.62 -7.17 -10.92
N GLU A 16 7.93 -6.85 -12.02
CA GLU A 16 8.15 -5.62 -12.81
C GLU A 16 8.11 -4.36 -11.94
N ARG A 17 7.41 -4.42 -10.80
CA ARG A 17 7.18 -3.31 -9.89
C ARG A 17 7.79 -3.59 -8.53
N LYS A 18 8.99 -3.05 -8.30
CA LYS A 18 9.63 -3.02 -6.98
C LYS A 18 9.23 -1.75 -6.22
N GLY A 19 8.97 -1.92 -4.93
CA GLY A 19 8.49 -0.86 -4.04
C GLY A 19 7.03 -0.46 -4.26
N LEU A 20 6.63 0.63 -3.62
CA LEU A 20 5.26 1.15 -3.71
C LEU A 20 5.08 2.02 -4.97
N GLY A 21 4.10 1.63 -5.79
CA GLY A 21 3.72 2.34 -7.01
C GLY A 21 4.78 2.31 -8.11
N THR A 22 4.45 2.95 -9.24
CA THR A 22 5.35 3.04 -10.41
C THR A 22 6.11 4.37 -10.40
N PRO A 23 7.27 4.48 -11.10
CA PRO A 23 7.97 5.76 -11.25
C PRO A 23 7.04 6.91 -11.71
N ALA A 24 6.08 6.60 -12.59
CA ALA A 24 5.12 7.57 -13.12
C ALA A 24 4.12 8.09 -12.08
N THR A 25 3.79 7.32 -11.03
CA THR A 25 2.75 7.69 -10.05
C THR A 25 3.30 8.21 -8.73
N ARG A 26 4.56 7.90 -8.39
CA ARG A 26 5.18 8.26 -7.09
C ARG A 26 5.13 9.75 -6.78
N ALA A 27 5.56 10.60 -7.73
CA ALA A 27 5.54 12.04 -7.54
C ALA A 27 4.11 12.55 -7.28
N GLY A 28 3.13 12.07 -8.07
CA GLY A 28 1.73 12.44 -7.89
C GLY A 28 1.14 12.03 -6.54
N ILE A 29 1.54 10.86 -6.01
CA ILE A 29 1.10 10.42 -4.67
C ILE A 29 1.66 11.35 -3.59
N ILE A 30 2.95 11.73 -3.66
CA ILE A 30 3.57 12.65 -2.70
C ILE A 30 2.86 14.02 -2.73
N GLU A 31 2.61 14.57 -3.92
CA GLU A 31 1.87 15.83 -4.06
C GLU A 31 0.45 15.72 -3.51
N ASN A 32 -0.22 14.57 -3.68
CA ASN A 32 -1.55 14.35 -3.11
C ASN A 32 -1.54 14.34 -1.58
N LEU A 33 -0.52 13.75 -0.96
CA LEU A 33 -0.35 13.74 0.50
C LEU A 33 -0.10 15.14 1.05
N ILE A 34 0.67 15.97 0.33
CA ILE A 34 0.88 17.39 0.65
C ILE A 34 -0.43 18.16 0.52
N PHE A 35 -1.12 18.03 -0.61
CA PHE A 35 -2.38 18.71 -0.89
C PHE A 35 -3.47 18.39 0.15
N LYS A 36 -3.54 17.13 0.61
CA LYS A 36 -4.48 16.70 1.66
C LYS A 36 -4.05 17.14 3.07
N GLY A 37 -2.85 17.70 3.21
CA GLY A 37 -2.28 18.17 4.48
C GLY A 37 -1.91 17.02 5.42
N PHE A 38 -1.49 15.86 4.90
CA PHE A 38 -0.96 14.77 5.74
C PHE A 38 0.54 14.90 5.96
N ILE A 39 1.26 15.44 4.97
CA ILE A 39 2.68 15.75 5.05
C ILE A 39 2.91 17.20 4.59
N GLU A 40 4.03 17.79 4.97
CA GLU A 40 4.44 19.13 4.54
C GLU A 40 5.92 19.16 4.13
N ARG A 41 6.28 20.17 3.34
CA ARG A 41 7.66 20.40 2.91
C ARG A 41 8.35 21.36 3.89
N ASP A 42 9.34 20.85 4.62
CA ASP A 42 10.28 21.68 5.36
C ASP A 42 11.62 21.71 4.62
N LYS A 43 11.84 22.78 3.84
CA LYS A 43 12.99 22.94 2.95
C LYS A 43 13.12 21.76 1.97
N LYS A 44 14.07 20.85 2.23
CA LYS A 44 14.34 19.64 1.43
C LYS A 44 13.76 18.37 2.05
N ASN A 45 13.12 18.47 3.21
CA ASN A 45 12.55 17.37 3.95
C ASN A 45 11.03 17.30 3.75
N LEU A 46 10.49 16.09 3.85
CA LEU A 46 9.05 15.85 3.99
C LEU A 46 8.79 15.46 5.43
N ILE A 47 7.93 16.21 6.12
CA ILE A 47 7.61 15.99 7.53
C ILE A 47 6.13 15.62 7.65
N VAL A 48 5.81 14.66 8.51
CA VAL A 48 4.43 14.27 8.80
C VAL A 48 3.77 15.33 9.69
N THR A 49 2.57 15.75 9.32
CA THR A 49 1.76 16.68 10.13
C THR A 49 1.05 15.94 11.26
N GLU A 50 0.50 16.65 12.24
CA GLU A 50 -0.36 16.02 13.27
C GLU A 50 -1.55 15.29 12.66
N LYS A 51 -2.18 15.85 11.61
CA LYS A 51 -3.25 15.20 10.86
C LYS A 51 -2.78 13.88 10.23
N GLY A 52 -1.57 13.85 9.67
CA GLY A 52 -0.96 12.66 9.11
C GLY A 52 -0.68 11.59 10.16
N LYS A 53 -0.15 11.98 11.33
CA LYS A 53 0.09 11.08 12.46
C LYS A 53 -1.21 10.44 12.94
N SER A 54 -2.24 11.25 13.20
CA SER A 54 -3.54 10.74 13.64
C SER A 54 -4.15 9.77 12.62
N LEU A 55 -4.01 10.04 11.31
CA LEU A 55 -4.47 9.10 10.29
C LEU A 55 -3.75 7.75 10.39
N VAL A 56 -2.43 7.76 10.51
CA VAL A 56 -1.63 6.53 10.62
C VAL A 56 -1.99 5.74 11.88
N GLU A 57 -2.32 6.42 12.98
CA GLU A 57 -2.73 5.79 14.24
C GLU A 57 -4.08 5.08 14.14
N ILE A 58 -5.06 5.66 13.42
CA ILE A 58 -6.42 5.09 13.32
C ILE A 58 -6.56 4.03 12.23
N VAL A 59 -5.73 4.07 11.18
CA VAL A 59 -5.79 3.10 10.08
C VAL A 59 -5.27 1.74 10.55
N ALA A 60 -6.00 0.68 10.20
CA ALA A 60 -5.64 -0.70 10.50
C ALA A 60 -4.21 -1.05 10.03
N ASP A 61 -3.47 -1.77 10.87
CA ASP A 61 -2.06 -2.09 10.65
C ASP A 61 -1.78 -2.80 9.31
N ASN A 62 -2.67 -3.71 8.90
CA ASN A 62 -2.55 -4.38 7.60
C ASN A 62 -2.69 -3.40 6.43
N LEU A 63 -3.55 -2.38 6.53
CA LEU A 63 -3.83 -1.44 5.43
C LEU A 63 -2.78 -0.34 5.27
N LYS A 64 -1.99 -0.04 6.30
CA LYS A 64 -0.86 0.89 6.23
C LYS A 64 0.49 0.20 5.99
N SER A 65 0.50 -1.11 5.81
CA SER A 65 1.72 -1.89 5.59
C SER A 65 2.15 -1.92 4.11
N ALA A 66 3.42 -1.63 3.86
CA ALA A 66 4.01 -1.79 2.53
C ALA A 66 4.09 -3.27 2.10
N GLU A 67 4.22 -4.20 3.05
CA GLU A 67 4.20 -5.64 2.80
C GLU A 67 2.86 -6.10 2.22
N THR A 68 1.74 -5.58 2.73
CA THR A 68 0.40 -5.89 2.17
C THR A 68 0.32 -5.49 0.70
N THR A 69 0.84 -4.32 0.35
CA THR A 69 0.86 -3.88 -1.05
C THR A 69 1.75 -4.78 -1.90
N ALA A 70 2.93 -5.19 -1.40
CA ALA A 70 3.82 -6.10 -2.11
C ALA A 70 3.15 -7.46 -2.37
N LYS A 71 2.46 -8.04 -1.37
CA LYS A 71 1.70 -9.28 -1.53
C LYS A 71 0.62 -9.18 -2.59
N TRP A 72 -0.12 -8.07 -2.61
CA TRP A 72 -1.15 -7.86 -3.63
C TRP A 72 -0.59 -7.71 -5.03
N GLU A 73 0.54 -7.03 -5.21
CA GLU A 73 1.19 -6.92 -6.53
C GLU A 73 1.73 -8.28 -7.02
N MET A 74 2.22 -9.14 -6.12
CA MET A 74 2.59 -10.53 -6.47
C MET A 74 1.38 -11.32 -6.95
N GLU A 75 0.26 -11.27 -6.22
CA GLU A 75 -0.95 -11.98 -6.63
C GLU A 75 -1.56 -11.43 -7.93
N LEU A 76 -1.48 -10.12 -8.15
CA LEU A 76 -1.88 -9.51 -9.42
C LEU A 76 -1.00 -9.99 -10.58
N SER A 77 0.30 -10.21 -10.35
CA SER A 77 1.22 -10.80 -11.33
C SER A 77 0.87 -12.26 -11.63
N ASP A 78 0.53 -13.04 -10.61
CA ASP A 78 0.08 -14.42 -10.79
C ASP A 78 -1.26 -14.51 -11.52
N ILE A 79 -2.18 -13.57 -11.27
CA ILE A 79 -3.42 -13.45 -12.04
C ILE A 79 -3.12 -13.10 -13.50
N ALA A 80 -2.23 -12.13 -13.76
CA ALA A 80 -1.86 -11.73 -15.12
C ALA A 80 -1.20 -12.86 -15.92
N SER A 81 -0.45 -13.73 -15.23
CA SER A 81 0.17 -14.93 -15.83
C SER A 81 -0.76 -16.16 -15.85
N GLY A 82 -2.00 -16.04 -15.37
CA GLY A 82 -3.00 -17.12 -15.37
C GLY A 82 -2.79 -18.19 -14.30
N LYS A 83 -1.91 -17.96 -13.32
CA LYS A 83 -1.59 -18.88 -12.21
C LYS A 83 -2.56 -18.75 -11.03
N ALA A 84 -3.16 -17.58 -10.86
CA ALA A 84 -4.11 -17.30 -9.78
C ALA A 84 -5.49 -16.86 -10.31
N SER A 85 -6.52 -17.03 -9.48
CA SER A 85 -7.90 -16.67 -9.83
C SER A 85 -8.22 -15.26 -9.35
N LYS A 86 -8.62 -14.40 -10.30
CA LYS A 86 -9.12 -13.05 -10.02
C LYS A 86 -10.26 -13.05 -9.01
N ASP A 87 -11.23 -13.96 -9.16
CA ASP A 87 -12.41 -14.00 -8.30
C ASP A 87 -12.04 -14.36 -6.86
N LYS A 88 -11.10 -15.31 -6.68
CA LYS A 88 -10.59 -15.66 -5.34
C LYS A 88 -9.89 -14.47 -4.68
N PHE A 89 -9.08 -13.73 -5.42
CA PHE A 89 -8.37 -12.55 -4.92
C PHE A 89 -9.33 -11.44 -4.48
N LEU A 90 -10.35 -11.15 -5.30
CA LEU A 90 -11.36 -10.15 -4.96
C LEU A 90 -12.20 -10.55 -3.74
N ASN A 91 -12.62 -11.80 -3.65
CA ASN A 91 -13.35 -12.31 -2.49
C ASN A 91 -12.52 -12.20 -1.20
N TYR A 92 -11.22 -12.53 -1.27
CA TYR A 92 -10.30 -12.36 -0.16
C TYR A 92 -10.21 -10.90 0.32
N ILE A 93 -10.05 -9.95 -0.60
CA ILE A 93 -10.00 -8.51 -0.25
C ILE A 93 -11.33 -8.06 0.37
N GLU A 94 -12.46 -8.50 -0.19
CA GLU A 94 -13.78 -8.13 0.34
C GLU A 94 -13.97 -8.64 1.78
N ASP A 95 -13.56 -9.88 2.05
CA ASP A 95 -13.63 -10.47 3.38
C ASP A 95 -12.69 -9.78 4.38
N GLU A 96 -11.46 -9.44 3.97
CA GLU A 96 -10.53 -8.62 4.76
C GLU A 96 -11.17 -7.29 5.15
N ILE A 97 -11.73 -6.55 4.17
CA ILE A 97 -12.37 -5.25 4.41
C ILE A 97 -13.56 -5.39 5.37
N LYS A 98 -14.43 -6.39 5.16
CA LYS A 98 -15.57 -6.65 6.07
C LYS A 98 -15.11 -6.93 7.49
N ASN A 99 -14.05 -7.70 7.65
CA ASN A 99 -13.50 -8.03 8.96
C ASN A 99 -12.87 -6.81 9.63
N THR A 100 -12.12 -5.99 8.88
CA THR A 100 -11.59 -4.72 9.37
C THR A 100 -12.73 -3.80 9.83
N ILE A 101 -13.78 -3.61 9.04
CA ILE A 101 -14.92 -2.75 9.44
C ILE A 101 -15.54 -3.24 10.75
N LYS A 102 -15.77 -4.55 10.90
CA LYS A 102 -16.33 -5.14 12.13
C LYS A 102 -15.46 -4.90 13.38
N LEU A 103 -14.14 -4.84 13.22
CA LEU A 103 -13.22 -4.56 14.32
C LEU A 103 -13.35 -3.12 14.84
N TYR A 104 -13.65 -2.18 13.94
CA TYR A 104 -13.71 -0.74 14.24
C TYR A 104 -15.13 -0.19 14.40
N SER A 105 -16.18 -0.97 14.10
CA SER A 105 -17.58 -0.59 14.25
C SER A 105 -18.17 -0.93 15.63
N LYS A 106 -17.32 -1.13 16.65
CA LYS A 106 -17.72 -1.34 18.05
C LYS A 106 -17.71 -0.02 18.80
#